data_AF-A0A9W9S478-F1
#
_entry.id   AF-A0A9W9S478-F1
#
_cell.length_a   1.000
_cell.length_b   1.000
_cell.length_c   1.000
_cell.angle_alpha   90.00
_cell.angle_beta   90.00
_cell.angle_gamma   90.00
#
_symmetry.space_group_name_H-M   'P 1'
#
loop_
_entity.id
_entity.type
_entity.pdbx_description
1 polymer ?
#
loop_
_entity_poly.entity_id
_entity_poly.type
_entity_poly.pdbx_seq_one_letter_code
_entity_poly.pdbx_strand_id
1 'polypeptide(L)'
;MNSFSMNALAKSLPAVCRQCQPRIASLGVIRPFSSSSKDASSLKEKTRTIENQILDRQPESAENSSPLSAISKMMTGNRSSASSRVSADYARLAESLEADMIKNPYADRAPPHHLHVFAHKHNTILTLTRPNGNPILSMGTGQIGFRKGGRAGFDPAYQLSSHVLSQIQERGLLMDIKRLEIVFRGFGKGRDGFTKVLLGNEGRNIRGLVSRVTDSTRVKFGGTRSRKVRRLG
;
A
#
# COMPACT_ATOMS: atom_id res chain seq x y z
N MET A 1 62.34 24.42 -30.52
CA MET A 1 61.75 23.10 -30.85
C MET A 1 60.63 22.90 -29.84
N ASN A 2 59.33 22.98 -30.11
CA ASN A 2 58.54 22.95 -31.33
C ASN A 2 57.29 23.85 -31.18
N SER A 3 56.91 24.44 -32.31
CA SER A 3 55.68 25.17 -32.59
C SER A 3 54.54 24.22 -33.02
N PHE A 4 53.35 24.83 -33.28
CA PHE A 4 52.16 24.31 -33.99
C PHE A 4 51.14 23.53 -33.13
N SER A 5 49.82 23.71 -33.25
CA SER A 5 48.93 24.67 -33.92
C SER A 5 47.51 24.36 -33.42
N MET A 6 46.70 25.37 -33.15
CA MET A 6 45.24 25.20 -33.14
C MET A 6 44.74 25.12 -34.59
N ASN A 7 43.76 24.24 -34.85
CA ASN A 7 42.72 24.30 -35.89
C ASN A 7 41.85 23.03 -35.76
N ALA A 8 40.59 23.17 -35.36
CA ALA A 8 39.45 23.42 -36.25
C ALA A 8 39.12 22.22 -37.15
N LEU A 9 38.06 21.49 -36.81
CA LEU A 9 37.16 20.84 -37.78
C LEU A 9 35.86 20.40 -37.07
N ALA A 10 34.94 21.36 -36.96
CA ALA A 10 33.51 21.09 -36.91
C ALA A 10 33.04 20.71 -38.33
N LYS A 11 32.31 19.59 -38.46
CA LYS A 11 31.46 19.13 -39.58
C LYS A 11 31.10 17.67 -39.23
N SER A 12 29.87 17.25 -39.00
CA SER A 12 28.73 17.36 -39.90
C SER A 12 27.45 16.87 -39.20
N LEU A 13 26.38 17.64 -39.36
CA LEU A 13 24.98 17.23 -39.15
C LEU A 13 24.41 16.80 -40.51
N PRO A 14 23.50 15.83 -40.56
CA PRO A 14 22.41 15.89 -41.54
C PRO A 14 21.13 16.35 -40.84
N ALA A 15 20.76 17.59 -41.17
CA ALA A 15 19.42 18.10 -40.99
C ALA A 15 18.49 17.44 -42.01
N VAL A 16 17.42 16.79 -41.56
CA VAL A 16 16.17 16.69 -42.34
C VAL A 16 15.02 17.00 -41.40
N CYS A 17 14.44 18.17 -41.65
CA CYS A 17 13.23 18.69 -41.05
C CYS A 17 12.05 17.73 -41.24
N ARG A 18 11.35 17.40 -40.16
CA ARG A 18 9.88 17.37 -40.13
C ARG A 18 9.41 17.96 -38.81
N GLN A 19 9.12 19.26 -38.84
CA GLN A 19 8.26 19.88 -37.84
C GLN A 19 6.86 19.28 -38.00
N CYS A 20 6.47 18.40 -37.08
CA CYS A 20 5.06 18.10 -36.88
C CYS A 20 4.47 19.29 -36.11
N GLN A 21 3.77 20.16 -36.82
CA GLN A 21 2.93 21.19 -36.18
C GLN A 21 1.86 20.50 -35.32
N PRO A 22 1.59 20.96 -34.09
CA PRO A 22 0.37 20.57 -33.41
C PRO A 22 -0.82 21.22 -34.14
N ARG A 23 -1.75 20.39 -34.66
CA ARG A 23 -3.07 20.88 -35.07
C ARG A 23 -3.77 21.44 -33.83
N ILE A 24 -3.94 22.75 -33.78
CA ILE A 24 -4.89 23.40 -32.88
C ILE A 24 -6.28 22.95 -33.35
N ALA A 25 -6.94 22.11 -32.55
CA ALA A 25 -8.35 21.80 -32.76
C ALA A 25 -9.15 23.08 -32.50
N SER A 26 -10.03 23.40 -33.45
CA SER A 26 -10.97 24.52 -33.42
C SER A 26 -11.77 24.54 -32.13
N LEU A 27 -11.80 25.72 -31.51
CA LEU A 27 -12.69 26.11 -30.43
C LEU A 27 -14.14 25.74 -30.78
N GLY A 28 -14.67 24.74 -30.08
CA GLY A 28 -16.08 24.38 -30.07
C GLY A 28 -16.83 25.29 -29.10
N VAL A 29 -17.76 26.04 -29.67
CA VAL A 29 -18.64 27.05 -29.08
C VAL A 29 -19.38 26.58 -27.81
N ILE A 30 -19.42 27.53 -26.87
CA ILE A 30 -20.21 27.60 -25.63
C ILE A 30 -21.69 27.26 -25.88
N ARG A 31 -22.28 26.43 -25.01
CA ARG A 31 -23.73 26.42 -24.75
C ARG A 31 -23.98 26.74 -23.27
N PRO A 32 -24.71 27.82 -22.93
CA PRO A 32 -25.25 28.02 -21.60
C PRO A 32 -26.65 27.40 -21.49
N PHE A 33 -27.13 27.30 -20.25
CA PHE A 33 -28.47 26.89 -19.78
C PHE A 33 -28.75 25.39 -19.56
N SER A 34 -28.66 24.98 -18.30
CA SER A 34 -29.87 24.67 -17.52
C SER A 34 -29.55 24.73 -16.01
N SER A 35 -30.03 25.78 -15.33
CA SER A 35 -30.07 25.84 -13.87
C SER A 35 -31.32 25.11 -13.38
N SER A 36 -31.22 23.82 -13.04
CA SER A 36 -32.22 23.18 -12.18
C SER A 36 -31.83 23.44 -10.73
N SER A 37 -32.59 24.27 -10.03
CA SER A 37 -32.53 24.41 -8.58
C SER A 37 -32.77 23.04 -7.94
N LYS A 38 -31.77 22.50 -7.24
CA LYS A 38 -31.89 21.29 -6.46
C LYS A 38 -32.40 21.64 -5.06
N ASP A 39 -33.69 21.92 -4.93
CA ASP A 39 -34.40 21.89 -3.64
C ASP A 39 -34.81 20.45 -3.29
N ALA A 40 -33.83 19.55 -3.28
CA ALA A 40 -34.03 18.12 -2.95
C ALA A 40 -33.88 17.83 -1.44
N SER A 41 -33.49 18.82 -0.63
CA SER A 41 -33.38 18.71 0.82
C SER A 41 -34.75 18.71 1.50
N SER A 42 -35.63 19.64 1.10
CA SER A 42 -36.94 19.84 1.75
C SER A 42 -37.86 18.61 1.65
N LEU A 43 -37.87 17.93 0.50
CA LEU A 43 -38.70 16.74 0.30
C LEU A 43 -38.18 15.53 1.10
N LYS A 44 -36.86 15.36 1.19
CA LYS A 44 -36.23 14.29 2.00
C LYS A 44 -36.39 14.52 3.49
N GLU A 45 -36.35 15.77 3.94
CA GLU A 45 -36.63 16.12 5.33
C GLU A 45 -38.10 15.83 5.69
N LYS A 46 -39.05 16.22 4.84
CA LYS A 46 -40.48 15.96 5.07
C LYS A 46 -40.81 14.47 5.11
N THR A 47 -40.19 13.66 4.25
CA THR A 47 -40.39 12.20 4.29
C THR A 47 -39.81 11.59 5.57
N ARG A 48 -38.64 12.06 6.02
CA ARG A 48 -38.02 11.61 7.27
C ARG A 48 -38.79 12.04 8.51
N THR A 49 -39.38 13.24 8.53
CA THR A 49 -40.22 13.69 9.65
C THR A 49 -41.50 12.86 9.76
N ILE A 50 -42.09 12.48 8.62
CA ILE A 50 -43.28 11.63 8.58
C ILE A 50 -42.93 10.20 9.03
N GLU A 51 -41.80 9.64 8.57
CA GLU A 51 -41.33 8.32 9.03
C GLU A 51 -41.06 8.31 10.54
N ASN A 52 -40.41 9.34 11.08
CA ASN A 52 -40.13 9.44 12.52
C ASN A 52 -41.41 9.59 13.36
N GLN A 53 -42.44 10.24 12.82
CA GLN A 53 -43.74 10.40 13.48
C GLN A 53 -44.55 9.11 13.47
N ILE A 54 -44.40 8.25 12.45
CA ILE A 54 -45.07 6.95 12.38
C ILE A 54 -44.44 5.92 13.32
N LEU A 55 -43.14 6.07 13.63
CA LEU A 55 -42.35 5.10 14.40
C LEU A 55 -42.18 5.46 15.89
N ASP A 56 -42.84 6.51 16.38
CA ASP A 56 -42.84 6.95 17.79
C ASP A 56 -41.43 7.07 18.42
N ARG A 57 -40.47 7.60 17.65
CA ARG A 57 -39.07 7.73 18.07
C ARG A 57 -38.83 9.09 18.76
N GLN A 58 -38.74 9.09 20.09
CA GLN A 58 -38.36 10.27 20.88
C GLN A 58 -36.95 10.78 20.49
N PRO A 59 -36.73 12.11 20.39
CA PRO A 59 -35.43 12.69 20.11
C PRO A 59 -34.58 12.71 21.38
N GLU A 60 -33.89 11.61 21.66
CA GLU A 60 -32.85 11.60 22.70
C GLU A 60 -31.63 12.40 22.23
N SER A 61 -31.12 13.20 23.16
CA SER A 61 -30.09 14.21 23.02
C SER A 61 -28.87 13.79 22.18
N ALA A 62 -28.46 14.71 21.29
CA ALA A 62 -27.28 14.59 20.46
C ALA A 62 -26.00 14.74 21.30
N GLU A 63 -25.63 13.70 22.04
CA GLU A 63 -24.24 13.51 22.42
C GLU A 63 -23.46 13.05 21.20
N ASN A 64 -22.34 13.74 20.92
CA ASN A 64 -21.41 13.55 19.81
C ASN A 64 -20.74 12.17 19.82
N SER A 65 -21.53 11.11 19.70
CA SER A 65 -21.11 9.74 19.62
C SER A 65 -21.25 9.30 18.17
N SER A 66 -20.14 8.84 17.60
CA SER A 66 -20.10 8.35 16.22
C SER A 66 -21.21 7.31 16.01
N PRO A 67 -21.87 7.24 14.84
CA PRO A 67 -22.94 6.27 14.58
C PRO A 67 -22.49 4.81 14.79
N LEU A 68 -21.18 4.53 14.73
CA LEU A 68 -20.58 3.24 15.04
C LEU A 68 -20.55 2.93 16.55
N SER A 69 -20.25 3.92 17.39
CA SER A 69 -20.23 3.77 18.85
C SER A 69 -21.62 3.46 19.44
N ALA A 70 -22.69 3.98 18.84
CA ALA A 70 -24.07 3.66 19.20
C ALA A 70 -24.41 2.18 18.90
N ILE A 71 -23.94 1.66 17.76
CA ILE A 71 -24.15 0.25 17.37
C ILE A 71 -23.36 -0.69 18.29
N SER A 72 -22.13 -0.32 18.65
CA SER A 72 -21.29 -1.10 19.58
C SER A 72 -21.87 -1.16 21.00
N LYS A 73 -22.38 -0.04 21.52
CA LYS A 73 -23.10 0.02 22.81
C LYS A 73 -24.35 -0.84 22.83
N MET A 74 -25.09 -0.89 21.72
CA MET A 74 -26.28 -1.75 21.59
C MET A 74 -25.93 -3.25 21.58
N MET A 75 -24.80 -3.65 20.98
CA MET A 75 -24.37 -5.06 20.91
C MET A 75 -23.75 -5.58 22.21
N THR A 76 -23.28 -4.68 23.09
CA THR A 76 -22.63 -5.03 24.36
C THR A 76 -23.56 -4.96 25.57
N GLY A 77 -24.81 -4.51 25.37
CA GLY A 77 -25.86 -4.59 26.38
C GLY A 77 -26.22 -6.04 26.73
N ASN A 78 -26.00 -6.41 28.00
CA ASN A 78 -26.56 -7.59 28.67
C ASN A 78 -26.03 -8.99 28.28
N ARG A 79 -24.72 -9.24 28.38
CA ARG A 79 -24.24 -10.64 28.60
C ARG A 79 -23.15 -10.72 29.66
N SER A 80 -23.54 -11.22 30.82
CA SER A 80 -22.64 -11.66 31.88
C SER A 80 -21.95 -12.98 31.51
N SER A 81 -20.65 -13.02 31.81
CA SER A 81 -19.80 -14.21 32.08
C SER A 81 -19.03 -14.90 30.94
N ALA A 82 -17.71 -14.99 31.19
CA ALA A 82 -16.77 -16.05 30.83
C ALA A 82 -16.05 -16.13 29.46
N SER A 83 -16.13 -15.15 28.57
CA SER A 83 -15.33 -15.14 27.30
C SER A 83 -14.49 -13.86 27.05
N SER A 84 -14.15 -13.11 28.11
CA SER A 84 -13.68 -11.73 27.96
C SER A 84 -12.21 -11.54 27.54
N ARG A 85 -11.37 -12.59 27.50
CA ARG A 85 -9.93 -12.40 27.22
C ARG A 85 -9.62 -12.06 25.75
N VAL A 86 -10.51 -12.39 24.82
CA VAL A 86 -10.36 -12.02 23.39
C VAL A 86 -11.08 -10.70 23.06
N SER A 87 -11.93 -10.20 23.97
CA SER A 87 -12.79 -9.03 23.73
C SER A 87 -12.08 -7.70 24.02
N ALA A 88 -11.21 -7.64 25.04
CA ALA A 88 -10.54 -6.40 25.44
C ALA A 88 -9.59 -5.86 24.36
N ASP A 89 -8.82 -6.75 23.71
CA ASP A 89 -7.91 -6.37 22.62
C ASP A 89 -8.68 -5.88 21.40
N TYR A 90 -9.82 -6.50 21.09
CA TYR A 90 -10.66 -6.11 19.96
C TYR A 90 -11.37 -4.77 20.21
N ALA A 91 -11.85 -4.54 21.43
CA ALA A 91 -12.46 -3.27 21.83
C ALA A 91 -11.45 -2.11 21.76
N ARG A 92 -10.21 -2.32 22.25
CA ARG A 92 -9.13 -1.32 22.14
C ARG A 92 -8.73 -1.06 20.69
N LEU A 93 -8.68 -2.10 19.87
CA LEU A 93 -8.40 -1.97 18.44
C LEU A 93 -9.51 -1.16 17.77
N ALA A 94 -10.78 -1.44 18.04
CA ALA A 94 -11.91 -0.69 17.51
C ALA A 94 -11.87 0.80 17.94
N GLU A 95 -11.60 1.09 19.21
CA GLU A 95 -11.50 2.46 19.73
C GLU A 95 -10.33 3.23 19.07
N SER A 96 -9.17 2.59 18.92
CA SER A 96 -8.02 3.20 18.22
C SER A 96 -8.33 3.51 16.76
N LEU A 97 -9.10 2.63 16.10
CA LEU A 97 -9.49 2.79 14.70
C LEU A 97 -10.43 4.00 14.54
N GLU A 98 -11.40 4.17 15.44
CA GLU A 98 -12.31 5.32 15.44
C GLU A 98 -11.57 6.64 15.69
N ALA A 99 -10.64 6.68 16.64
CA ALA A 99 -9.83 7.88 16.93
C ALA A 99 -8.95 8.29 15.73
N ASP A 100 -8.37 7.32 15.04
CA ASP A 100 -7.57 7.57 13.83
C ASP A 100 -8.42 8.05 12.65
N MET A 101 -9.66 7.54 12.52
CA MET A 101 -10.62 8.01 11.51
C MET A 101 -11.02 9.48 11.73
N ILE A 102 -11.17 9.92 12.99
CA ILE A 102 -11.49 11.33 13.31
C ILE A 102 -10.30 12.25 13.05
N LYS A 103 -9.08 11.84 13.46
CA LYS A 103 -7.85 12.63 13.22
C LYS A 103 -7.52 12.77 11.74
N ASN A 104 -7.81 11.75 10.94
CA ASN A 104 -7.51 11.71 9.52
C ASN A 104 -8.73 11.15 8.75
N PRO A 105 -9.75 11.96 8.43
CA PRO A 105 -10.94 11.51 7.70
C PRO A 105 -10.62 11.01 6.28
N TYR A 106 -9.41 11.30 5.79
CA TYR A 106 -8.86 10.79 4.53
C TYR A 106 -7.69 9.81 4.72
N ALA A 107 -7.47 9.25 5.92
CA ALA A 107 -6.48 8.18 6.13
C ALA A 107 -6.72 6.99 5.18
N ASP A 108 -7.98 6.70 4.89
CA ASP A 108 -8.36 5.67 3.91
C ASP A 108 -7.97 6.02 2.47
N ARG A 109 -7.71 7.30 2.16
CA ARG A 109 -7.20 7.76 0.85
C ARG A 109 -5.69 7.90 0.80
N ALA A 110 -4.99 7.83 1.93
CA ALA A 110 -3.54 7.90 1.93
C ALA A 110 -2.98 6.68 1.17
N PRO A 111 -2.12 6.88 0.16
CA PRO A 111 -1.59 5.78 -0.61
C PRO A 111 -0.73 4.88 0.30
N PRO A 112 -0.86 3.55 0.18
CA PRO A 112 -0.17 2.63 1.08
C PRO A 112 1.33 2.63 0.82
N HIS A 113 2.12 2.34 1.85
CA HIS A 113 3.53 1.99 1.70
C HIS A 113 3.65 0.61 1.05
N HIS A 114 4.74 0.35 0.34
CA HIS A 114 4.95 -0.97 -0.28
C HIS A 114 6.14 -1.69 0.33
N LEU A 115 5.90 -2.92 0.76
CA LEU A 115 6.93 -3.88 1.14
C LEU A 115 7.11 -4.88 0.00
N HIS A 116 8.16 -4.68 -0.78
CA HIS A 116 8.53 -5.55 -1.88
C HIS A 116 9.30 -6.77 -1.37
N VAL A 117 8.78 -7.95 -1.69
CA VAL A 117 9.40 -9.24 -1.38
C VAL A 117 9.89 -9.87 -2.68
N PHE A 118 11.17 -9.70 -3.00
CA PHE A 118 11.78 -10.31 -4.17
C PHE A 118 12.45 -11.63 -3.80
N ALA A 119 11.78 -12.75 -4.09
CA ALA A 119 12.23 -14.10 -3.79
C ALA A 119 12.73 -14.81 -5.06
N HIS A 120 14.04 -14.73 -5.31
CA HIS A 120 14.71 -15.43 -6.40
C HIS A 120 15.22 -16.82 -5.96
N LYS A 121 15.60 -17.67 -6.91
CA LYS A 121 16.14 -19.02 -6.62
C LYS A 121 17.36 -19.00 -5.67
N HIS A 122 18.17 -17.95 -5.73
CA HIS A 122 19.46 -17.88 -5.04
C HIS A 122 19.55 -16.83 -3.92
N ASN A 123 18.53 -15.98 -3.77
CA ASN A 123 18.55 -14.89 -2.81
C ASN A 123 17.14 -14.34 -2.59
N THR A 124 16.94 -13.69 -1.44
CA THR A 124 15.73 -12.96 -1.08
C THR A 124 16.10 -11.53 -0.70
N ILE A 125 15.36 -10.56 -1.23
CA ILE A 125 15.55 -9.14 -0.95
C ILE A 125 14.22 -8.54 -0.53
N LEU A 126 14.23 -7.85 0.61
CA LEU A 126 13.10 -7.08 1.11
C LEU A 126 13.40 -5.60 0.97
N THR A 127 12.44 -4.86 0.40
CA THR A 127 12.55 -3.42 0.23
C THR A 127 11.27 -2.76 0.68
N LEU A 128 11.35 -1.95 1.73
CA LEU A 128 10.28 -1.08 2.19
C LEU A 128 10.40 0.28 1.48
N THR A 129 9.31 0.73 0.88
CA THR A 129 9.25 1.97 0.11
C THR A 129 8.11 2.87 0.60
N ARG A 130 8.30 4.17 0.41
CA ARG A 130 7.22 5.16 0.52
C ARG A 130 6.18 4.95 -0.60
N PRO A 131 4.98 5.52 -0.48
CA PRO A 131 3.98 5.47 -1.54
C PRO A 131 4.46 6.10 -2.87
N ASN A 132 5.42 7.01 -2.79
CA ASN A 132 6.07 7.61 -3.96
C ASN A 132 7.05 6.67 -4.69
N GLY A 133 7.27 5.45 -4.17
CA GLY A 133 8.25 4.49 -4.68
C GLY A 133 9.69 4.68 -4.16
N ASN A 134 9.93 5.71 -3.34
CA ASN A 134 11.27 5.96 -2.77
C ASN A 134 11.60 4.92 -1.69
N PRO A 135 12.75 4.20 -1.78
CA PRO A 135 13.13 3.18 -0.80
C PRO A 135 13.53 3.83 0.54
N ILE A 136 13.05 3.24 1.64
CA ILE A 136 13.39 3.62 3.02
C ILE A 136 14.41 2.62 3.59
N LEU A 137 14.12 1.33 3.41
CA LEU A 137 14.92 0.22 3.89
C LEU A 137 15.02 -0.82 2.79
N SER A 138 16.23 -1.28 2.50
CA SER A 138 16.46 -2.36 1.54
C SER A 138 17.50 -3.30 2.11
N MET A 139 17.08 -4.54 2.36
CA MET A 139 17.92 -5.58 2.96
C MET A 139 17.82 -6.87 2.16
N GLY A 140 18.95 -7.51 1.88
CA GLY A 140 19.05 -8.85 1.29
C GLY A 140 19.76 -9.84 2.21
N THR A 141 19.62 -11.15 2.00
CA THR A 141 20.11 -12.16 2.97
C THR A 141 21.63 -12.08 3.15
N GLY A 142 22.34 -11.57 2.14
CA GLY A 142 23.76 -11.30 2.20
C GLY A 142 24.20 -10.25 3.24
N GLN A 143 23.33 -9.31 3.63
CA GLN A 143 23.64 -8.29 4.65
C GLN A 143 23.61 -8.86 6.06
N ILE A 144 22.88 -9.94 6.30
CA ILE A 144 22.77 -10.60 7.62
C ILE A 144 23.94 -11.55 7.87
N GLY A 145 24.74 -11.82 6.83
CA GLY A 145 25.96 -12.62 6.94
C GLY A 145 26.00 -13.82 6.02
N PHE A 146 24.88 -14.21 5.39
CA PHE A 146 24.85 -15.35 4.49
C PHE A 146 25.72 -15.12 3.24
N ARG A 147 26.65 -16.03 2.97
CA ARG A 147 27.57 -15.93 1.82
C ARG A 147 27.26 -17.00 0.77
N LYS A 148 27.45 -16.63 -0.49
CA LYS A 148 27.37 -17.52 -1.66
C LYS A 148 26.08 -18.36 -1.65
N GLY A 149 26.19 -19.69 -1.70
CA GLY A 149 25.04 -20.61 -1.74
C GLY A 149 24.15 -20.54 -0.50
N GLY A 150 24.69 -20.18 0.67
CA GLY A 150 23.93 -20.07 1.92
C GLY A 150 22.90 -18.94 1.94
N ARG A 151 22.89 -18.06 0.93
CA ARG A 151 21.86 -17.02 0.77
C ARG A 151 20.54 -17.58 0.24
N ALA A 152 20.61 -18.73 -0.41
CA ALA A 152 19.47 -19.39 -0.99
C ALA A 152 18.80 -20.27 0.06
N GLY A 153 17.48 -20.22 0.17
CA GLY A 153 16.74 -21.13 1.03
C GLY A 153 15.64 -20.45 1.80
N PHE A 154 15.02 -21.26 2.66
CA PHE A 154 13.94 -20.86 3.54
C PHE A 154 14.48 -20.14 4.79
N ASP A 155 15.42 -20.77 5.49
CA ASP A 155 16.04 -20.25 6.72
C ASP A 155 16.69 -18.86 6.56
N PRO A 156 17.57 -18.60 5.56
CA PRO A 156 18.16 -17.27 5.40
C PRO A 156 17.12 -16.18 5.11
N ALA A 157 16.01 -16.54 4.47
CA ALA A 157 14.91 -15.61 4.22
C ALA A 157 14.04 -15.38 5.47
N TYR A 158 13.87 -16.41 6.31
CA TYR A 158 13.19 -16.29 7.60
C TYR A 158 13.94 -15.31 8.50
N GLN A 159 15.23 -15.56 8.73
CA GLN A 159 16.08 -14.67 9.55
C GLN A 159 16.11 -13.24 9.00
N LEU A 160 16.12 -13.09 7.67
CA LEU A 160 16.02 -11.78 7.04
C LEU A 160 14.71 -11.08 7.28
N SER A 161 13.61 -11.81 7.16
CA SER A 161 12.30 -11.21 7.35
C SER A 161 12.15 -10.76 8.80
N SER A 162 12.54 -11.61 9.76
CA SER A 162 12.58 -11.29 11.19
C SER A 162 13.35 -10.00 11.45
N HIS A 163 14.59 -9.94 10.98
CA HIS A 163 15.48 -8.79 11.14
C HIS A 163 14.92 -7.52 10.52
N VAL A 164 14.33 -7.60 9.32
CA VAL A 164 13.74 -6.43 8.65
C VAL A 164 12.51 -5.92 9.39
N LEU A 165 11.65 -6.81 9.88
CA LEU A 165 10.47 -6.41 10.66
C LEU A 165 10.89 -5.78 11.99
N SER A 166 11.92 -6.30 12.67
CA SER A 166 12.50 -5.67 13.86
C SER A 166 13.09 -4.29 13.55
N GLN A 167 13.84 -4.14 12.45
CA GLN A 167 14.39 -2.85 12.04
C GLN A 167 13.32 -1.80 11.71
N ILE A 168 12.15 -2.21 11.21
CA ILE A 168 11.01 -1.30 10.99
C ILE A 168 10.50 -0.76 12.33
N GLN A 169 10.48 -1.61 13.36
CA GLN A 169 10.05 -1.23 14.72
C GLN A 169 11.08 -0.33 15.38
N GLU A 170 12.37 -0.71 15.35
CA GLU A 170 13.47 0.06 15.95
C GLU A 170 13.61 1.46 15.35
N ARG A 171 13.36 1.61 14.04
CA ARG A 171 13.39 2.91 13.37
C ARG A 171 12.14 3.76 13.59
N GLY A 172 11.15 3.29 14.34
CA GLY A 172 9.90 4.00 14.60
C GLY A 172 8.97 4.15 13.38
N LEU A 173 9.21 3.40 12.30
CA LEU A 173 8.47 3.54 11.05
C LEU A 173 7.00 3.08 11.16
N LEU A 174 6.64 2.35 12.21
CA LEU A 174 5.27 1.92 12.45
C LEU A 174 4.30 3.09 12.63
N MET A 175 4.76 4.21 13.19
CA MET A 175 3.90 5.39 13.40
C MET A 175 3.59 6.10 12.07
N ASP A 176 4.52 6.04 11.13
CA ASP A 176 4.38 6.66 9.81
C ASP A 176 3.55 5.78 8.85
N ILE A 177 3.67 4.46 8.98
CA ILE A 177 3.02 3.48 8.10
C ILE A 177 1.62 3.17 8.61
N LYS A 178 0.62 3.91 8.09
CA LYS A 178 -0.79 3.62 8.38
C LYS A 178 -1.33 2.42 7.60
N ARG A 179 -0.89 2.26 6.35
CA ARG A 179 -1.30 1.18 5.44
C ARG A 179 -0.09 0.61 4.72
N LEU A 180 -0.01 -0.70 4.69
CA LEU A 180 1.05 -1.45 4.03
C LEU A 180 0.47 -2.35 2.95
N GLU A 181 1.10 -2.37 1.78
CA GLU A 181 0.86 -3.34 0.72
C GLU A 181 2.08 -4.23 0.57
N ILE A 182 1.86 -5.54 0.55
CA ILE A 182 2.92 -6.52 0.35
C ILE A 182 2.93 -6.91 -1.12
N VAL A 183 4.07 -6.73 -1.79
CA VAL A 183 4.23 -7.03 -3.21
C VAL A 183 5.22 -8.17 -3.37
N PHE A 184 4.73 -9.36 -3.72
CA PHE A 184 5.58 -10.52 -4.00
C PHE A 184 6.12 -10.49 -5.42
N ARG A 185 7.38 -10.88 -5.58
CA ARG A 185 7.99 -11.11 -6.88
C ARG A 185 8.88 -12.35 -6.83
N GLY A 186 8.51 -13.34 -7.63
CA GLY A 186 9.20 -14.63 -7.73
C GLY A 186 8.56 -15.71 -6.84
N PHE A 187 8.98 -16.95 -7.10
CA PHE A 187 8.49 -18.17 -6.44
C PHE A 187 9.63 -18.92 -5.74
N GLY A 188 10.68 -18.22 -5.31
CA GLY A 188 11.76 -18.83 -4.53
C GLY A 188 11.31 -19.21 -3.11
N LYS A 189 12.02 -20.14 -2.46
CA LYS A 189 11.76 -20.60 -1.08
C LYS A 189 11.67 -19.47 -0.05
N GLY A 190 12.27 -18.33 -0.33
CA GLY A 190 12.22 -17.16 0.55
C GLY A 190 10.85 -16.48 0.64
N ARG A 191 9.97 -16.70 -0.34
CA ARG A 191 8.57 -16.24 -0.28
C ARG A 191 7.82 -16.92 0.86
N ASP A 192 7.99 -18.23 0.99
CA ASP A 192 7.39 -19.01 2.08
C ASP A 192 8.02 -18.64 3.42
N GLY A 193 9.35 -18.41 3.44
CA GLY A 193 10.07 -17.90 4.61
C GLY A 193 9.48 -16.61 5.15
N PHE A 194 9.33 -15.60 4.28
CA PHE A 194 8.72 -14.33 4.63
C PHE A 194 7.27 -14.48 5.10
N THR A 195 6.47 -15.30 4.42
CA THR A 195 5.06 -15.49 4.76
C THR A 195 4.89 -16.12 6.15
N LYS A 196 5.74 -17.08 6.54
CA LYS A 196 5.71 -17.65 7.89
C LYS A 196 6.12 -16.66 8.97
N VAL A 197 7.12 -15.82 8.70
CA VAL A 197 7.53 -14.74 9.62
C VAL A 197 6.40 -13.73 9.83
N LEU A 198 5.78 -13.28 8.73
CA LEU A 198 4.68 -12.32 8.77
C LEU A 198 3.47 -12.86 9.56
N LEU A 199 3.16 -14.14 9.42
CA LEU A 199 2.06 -14.79 10.13
C LEU A 199 2.42 -15.22 11.56
N GLY A 200 3.71 -15.34 11.86
CA GLY A 200 4.24 -15.66 13.18
C GLY A 200 4.25 -14.46 14.13
N ASN A 201 4.98 -14.62 15.24
CA ASN A 201 5.02 -13.62 16.32
C ASN A 201 5.78 -12.35 15.91
N GLU A 202 6.83 -12.49 15.10
CA GLU A 202 7.67 -11.38 14.61
C GLU A 202 6.87 -10.38 13.77
N GLY A 203 5.88 -10.88 13.02
CA GLY A 203 4.98 -10.07 12.21
C GLY A 203 3.78 -9.48 12.94
N ARG A 204 3.58 -9.76 14.24
CA ARG A 204 2.37 -9.37 14.99
C ARG A 204 2.04 -7.87 14.86
N ASN A 205 3.05 -7.01 15.00
CA ASN A 205 2.88 -5.56 14.99
C ASN A 205 2.58 -5.00 13.59
N ILE A 206 3.07 -5.67 12.54
CA ILE A 206 2.95 -5.21 11.15
C ILE A 206 1.71 -5.81 10.48
N ARG A 207 1.28 -7.00 10.90
CA ARG A 207 0.15 -7.74 10.31
C ARG A 207 -1.14 -6.92 10.28
N GLY A 208 -1.41 -6.12 11.32
CA GLY A 208 -2.60 -5.25 11.38
C GLY A 208 -2.60 -4.10 10.36
N LEU A 209 -1.42 -3.70 9.87
CA LEU A 209 -1.25 -2.61 8.90
C LEU A 209 -1.39 -3.09 7.45
N VAL A 210 -1.37 -4.41 7.22
CA VAL A 210 -1.40 -5.00 5.87
C VAL A 210 -2.80 -4.85 5.28
N SER A 211 -2.91 -4.00 4.25
CA SER A 211 -4.16 -3.71 3.55
C SER A 211 -4.36 -4.55 2.29
N ARG A 212 -3.27 -4.88 1.57
CA ARG A 212 -3.31 -5.62 0.31
C ARG A 212 -2.10 -6.51 0.15
N VAL A 213 -2.30 -7.66 -0.47
CA VAL A 213 -1.24 -8.58 -0.91
C VAL A 213 -1.34 -8.72 -2.42
N THR A 214 -0.28 -8.36 -3.12
CA THR A 214 -0.22 -8.33 -4.59
C THR A 214 0.94 -9.19 -5.07
N ASP A 215 0.77 -9.88 -6.20
CA ASP A 215 1.86 -10.55 -6.90
C ASP A 215 2.26 -9.77 -8.16
N SER A 216 3.54 -9.44 -8.28
CA SER A 216 4.15 -8.74 -9.40
C SER A 216 5.25 -9.59 -10.06
N THR A 217 5.02 -10.90 -10.17
CA THR A 217 5.88 -11.80 -10.94
C THR A 217 5.84 -11.41 -12.42
N ARG A 218 7.02 -11.19 -13.01
CA ARG A 218 7.12 -10.73 -14.40
C ARG A 218 7.03 -11.92 -15.35
N VAL A 219 6.03 -11.91 -16.23
CA VAL A 219 5.85 -12.86 -17.33
C VAL A 219 5.95 -12.10 -18.65
N LYS A 220 6.54 -12.71 -19.68
CA LYS A 220 6.69 -12.11 -21.01
C LYS A 220 5.78 -12.81 -22.02
N PHE A 221 5.17 -12.04 -22.91
CA PHE A 221 4.44 -12.54 -24.07
C PHE A 221 5.38 -12.52 -25.29
N GLY A 222 5.87 -13.68 -25.74
CA GLY A 222 6.89 -13.79 -26.78
C GLY A 222 8.26 -13.27 -26.31
N GLY A 223 8.46 -11.95 -26.31
CA GLY A 223 9.65 -11.26 -25.79
C GLY A 223 10.99 -11.78 -26.32
N THR A 224 12.07 -11.49 -25.59
CA THR A 224 13.42 -11.96 -25.95
C THR A 224 13.56 -13.47 -25.75
N ARG A 225 14.34 -14.15 -26.61
CA ARG A 225 14.59 -15.60 -26.48
C ARG A 225 15.25 -15.92 -25.13
N SER A 226 14.69 -16.88 -24.38
CA SER A 226 15.30 -17.39 -23.15
C SER A 226 16.60 -18.15 -23.44
N ARG A 227 17.50 -18.21 -22.46
CA ARG A 227 18.73 -19.03 -22.57
C ARG A 227 18.38 -20.48 -22.87
N LYS A 228 19.21 -21.14 -23.69
CA LYS A 228 19.07 -22.56 -24.02
C LYS A 228 19.04 -23.41 -22.74
N VAL A 229 18.20 -24.45 -22.73
CA VAL A 229 18.10 -25.40 -21.62
C VAL A 229 19.47 -25.98 -21.30
N ARG A 230 19.81 -26.02 -20.01
CA ARG A 230 21.09 -26.56 -19.52
C ARG A 230 21.07 -28.08 -19.60
N ARG A 231 22.18 -28.67 -20.02
CA ARG A 231 22.43 -30.13 -19.92
C ARG A 231 23.00 -30.39 -18.53
N LEU A 232 22.24 -31.05 -17.67
CA LEU A 232 22.59 -31.29 -16.25
C LEU A 232 22.69 -32.79 -15.92
N GLY A 233 22.84 -33.63 -16.94
CA GLY A 233 23.15 -35.05 -16.80
C GLY A 233 24.64 -35.28 -16.65
#